data_AF-A0A4R5VIG2-F1
#
_entry.id   AF-A0A4R5VIG2-F1
#
_cell.length_a   1.000
_cell.length_b   1.000
_cell.length_c   1.000
_cell.angle_alpha   90.00
_cell.angle_beta   90.00
_cell.angle_gamma   90.00
#
_symmetry.space_group_name_H-M   'P 1'
#
loop_
_entity.id
_entity.type
_entity.pdbx_description
1 polymer ?
#
loop_
_entity_poly.entity_id
_entity_poly.type
_entity_poly.pdbx_seq_one_letter_code
_entity_poly.pdbx_strand_id
1 'polypeptide(L)'
;MFKIIKRLIFVIIPFVLIACSTQSKTVEKGPQQGNQQNYSLKYKGESEHWSAVLVAKVSGNEESDKITLTYKGTDIKSVKNIKVSFILSNGSMSGKREKLNPDGTVVLKGSSNGNLPEKEYIVKATVEWNDKKETFQMKVN
;
A
#
# COMPACT_ATOMS: atom_id res chain seq x y z
N MET A 1 19.80 49.57 45.47
CA MET A 1 18.74 50.22 46.24
C MET A 1 17.59 49.22 46.35
N PHE A 2 17.48 48.51 47.47
CA PHE A 2 16.47 47.48 47.73
C PHE A 2 15.21 48.13 48.30
N LYS A 3 14.05 47.79 47.75
CA LYS A 3 12.75 48.01 48.41
C LYS A 3 11.89 46.76 48.25
N ILE A 4 11.92 45.93 49.30
CA ILE A 4 10.92 44.90 49.57
C ILE A 4 9.79 45.60 50.32
N ILE A 5 8.56 45.53 49.81
CA ILE A 5 7.36 45.80 50.60
C ILE A 5 6.44 44.59 50.48
N LYS A 6 6.32 43.88 51.61
CA LYS A 6 5.36 42.84 51.90
C LYS A 6 3.95 43.43 51.86
N ARG A 7 3.03 42.86 51.08
CA ARG A 7 1.59 42.83 51.42
C ARG A 7 1.01 41.48 51.04
N LEU A 8 0.87 40.66 52.08
CA LEU A 8 0.08 39.45 52.12
C LEU A 8 -1.40 39.87 52.04
N ILE A 9 -2.06 39.57 50.92
CA ILE A 9 -3.51 39.67 50.80
C ILE A 9 -3.98 38.34 50.22
N PHE A 10 -4.51 37.49 51.10
CA PHE A 10 -5.32 36.32 50.75
C PHE A 10 -6.66 36.82 50.20
N VAL A 11 -6.88 36.72 48.90
CA VAL A 11 -8.21 36.86 48.30
C VAL A 11 -8.50 35.57 47.53
N ILE A 12 -9.23 34.72 48.24
CA ILE A 12 -10.22 33.73 47.82
C ILE A 12 -10.26 33.52 46.30
N ILE A 13 -9.65 32.42 45.88
CA ILE A 13 -9.74 31.84 44.54
C ILE A 13 -11.22 31.56 44.26
N PRO A 14 -11.90 32.28 43.33
CA PRO A 14 -13.14 31.75 42.81
C PRO A 14 -12.75 30.49 42.03
N PHE A 15 -13.30 29.37 42.50
CA PHE A 15 -13.38 28.09 41.81
C PHE A 15 -13.91 28.36 40.40
N VAL A 16 -13.02 28.66 39.45
CA VAL A 16 -13.35 28.62 38.03
C VAL A 16 -13.51 27.14 37.76
N LEU A 17 -14.75 26.67 37.89
CA LEU A 17 -15.17 25.41 37.34
C LEU A 17 -14.73 25.44 35.88
N ILE A 18 -13.65 24.73 35.62
CA ILE A 18 -13.27 24.27 34.29
C ILE A 18 -14.39 23.31 33.90
N ALA A 19 -15.51 23.87 33.46
CA ALA A 19 -16.34 23.21 32.49
C ALA A 19 -15.51 23.24 31.21
N CYS A 20 -14.60 22.28 31.07
CA CYS A 20 -14.23 21.82 29.74
C CYS A 20 -15.52 21.18 29.22
N SER A 21 -16.42 22.01 28.67
CA SER A 21 -17.46 21.49 27.81
C SER A 21 -16.70 20.92 26.62
N THR A 22 -16.42 19.62 26.67
CA THR A 22 -16.05 18.86 25.49
C THR A 22 -17.21 19.08 24.53
N GLN A 23 -17.05 20.04 23.62
CA GLN A 23 -17.86 20.10 22.43
C GLN A 23 -17.49 18.85 21.65
N SER A 24 -18.18 17.75 21.96
CA SER A 24 -18.38 16.69 20.98
C SER A 24 -19.04 17.38 19.80
N LYS A 25 -18.24 17.70 18.79
CA LYS A 25 -18.76 18.03 17.47
C LYS A 25 -19.56 16.82 17.03
N THR A 26 -20.86 16.82 17.31
CA THR A 26 -21.81 16.06 16.52
C THR A 26 -21.73 16.70 15.15
N VAL A 27 -20.88 16.16 14.29
CA VAL A 27 -20.92 16.44 12.87
C VAL A 27 -22.29 15.95 12.42
N GLU A 28 -23.20 16.90 12.21
CA GLU A 28 -24.43 16.63 11.47
C GLU A 28 -24.00 15.98 10.14
N LYS A 29 -24.29 14.68 10.01
CA LYS A 29 -24.20 14.01 8.72
C LYS A 29 -25.36 14.52 7.88
N GLY A 30 -25.16 15.68 7.25
CA GLY A 30 -25.76 15.97 5.95
C GLY A 30 -25.46 14.81 4.99
N PRO A 31 -26.27 14.60 3.95
CA PRO A 31 -26.16 13.43 3.09
C PRO A 31 -24.71 13.30 2.62
N GLN A 32 -24.06 12.20 3.01
CA GLN A 32 -22.70 11.88 2.60
C GLN A 32 -22.74 11.64 1.10
N GLN A 33 -22.49 12.70 0.34
CA GLN A 33 -22.23 12.61 -1.09
C GLN A 33 -20.79 12.09 -1.20
N GLY A 34 -20.66 10.77 -1.13
CA GLY A 34 -19.39 10.07 -1.21
C GLY A 34 -18.77 10.32 -2.58
N ASN A 35 -17.73 11.15 -2.63
CA ASN A 35 -16.86 11.25 -3.79
C ASN A 35 -16.14 9.90 -3.92
N GLN A 36 -16.67 9.03 -4.78
CA GLN A 36 -16.09 7.72 -5.09
C GLN A 36 -14.71 7.93 -5.73
N GLN A 37 -13.63 7.86 -4.95
CA GLN A 37 -12.27 8.03 -5.49
C GLN A 37 -11.92 6.79 -6.31
N ASN A 38 -11.79 6.99 -7.61
CA ASN A 38 -11.25 5.98 -8.52
C ASN A 38 -9.77 6.27 -8.72
N TYR A 39 -8.92 5.32 -8.35
CA TYR A 39 -7.48 5.45 -8.46
C TYR A 39 -6.87 4.20 -9.08
N SER A 40 -5.80 4.36 -9.87
CA SER A 40 -5.08 3.25 -10.48
C SER A 40 -3.58 3.55 -10.50
N LEU A 41 -2.78 2.68 -9.89
CA LEU A 41 -1.34 2.65 -10.04
C LEU A 41 -0.91 1.51 -10.95
N LYS A 42 0.12 1.76 -11.75
CA LYS A 42 0.74 0.77 -12.60
C LYS A 42 2.24 0.75 -12.40
N TYR A 43 2.75 -0.31 -11.78
CA TYR A 43 4.19 -0.54 -11.67
C TYR A 43 4.64 -1.46 -12.79
N LYS A 44 5.83 -1.18 -13.35
CA LYS A 44 6.49 -2.02 -14.34
C LYS A 44 7.94 -2.24 -13.97
N GLY A 45 8.45 -3.40 -14.32
CA GLY A 45 9.87 -3.73 -14.20
C GLY A 45 10.18 -5.01 -14.96
N GLU A 46 11.47 -5.22 -15.22
CA GLU A 46 11.94 -6.42 -15.91
C GLU A 46 13.35 -6.80 -15.47
N SER A 47 13.69 -8.05 -15.76
CA SER A 47 15.01 -8.66 -15.65
C SER A 47 15.36 -9.31 -16.99
N GLU A 48 16.41 -10.13 -17.05
CA GLU A 48 16.82 -10.77 -18.30
C GLU A 48 15.71 -11.64 -18.92
N HIS A 49 15.06 -12.48 -18.11
CA HIS A 49 14.09 -13.46 -18.59
C HIS A 49 12.63 -13.11 -18.29
N TRP A 50 12.37 -12.12 -17.44
CA TRP A 50 11.02 -11.82 -16.96
C TRP A 50 10.67 -10.34 -17.09
N SER A 51 9.39 -10.08 -17.26
CA SER A 51 8.81 -8.75 -17.07
C SER A 51 7.58 -8.85 -16.18
N ALA A 52 7.31 -7.81 -15.38
CA ALA A 52 6.15 -7.77 -14.51
C ALA A 52 5.38 -6.46 -14.64
N VAL A 53 4.07 -6.57 -14.51
CA VAL A 53 3.15 -5.45 -14.40
C VAL A 53 2.26 -5.67 -13.19
N LEU A 54 2.31 -4.74 -12.24
CA LEU A 54 1.36 -4.65 -11.13
C LEU A 54 0.36 -3.54 -11.44
N VAL A 55 -0.92 -3.83 -11.33
CA VAL A 55 -2.02 -2.86 -11.41
C VAL A 55 -2.78 -2.89 -10.09
N ALA A 56 -2.69 -1.80 -9.33
CA ALA A 56 -3.43 -1.60 -8.09
C ALA A 56 -4.56 -0.60 -8.36
N LYS A 57 -5.81 -0.97 -8.05
CA LYS A 57 -7.01 -0.16 -8.31
C LYS A 57 -7.85 0.01 -7.07
N VAL A 58 -8.40 1.21 -6.91
CA VAL A 58 -9.50 1.51 -5.97
C VAL A 58 -10.68 2.02 -6.78
N SER A 59 -11.85 1.43 -6.56
CA SER A 59 -13.12 1.82 -7.16
C SER A 59 -14.19 1.87 -6.08
N GLY A 60 -14.38 3.03 -5.46
CA GLY A 60 -15.25 3.17 -4.30
C GLY A 60 -14.70 2.42 -3.10
N ASN A 61 -15.44 1.40 -2.64
CA ASN A 61 -15.03 0.55 -1.51
C ASN A 61 -14.31 -0.73 -1.95
N GLU A 62 -14.14 -0.94 -3.25
CA GLU A 62 -13.45 -2.11 -3.80
C GLU A 62 -12.00 -1.77 -4.11
N GLU A 63 -11.08 -2.60 -3.61
CA GLU A 63 -9.67 -2.55 -3.97
C GLU A 63 -9.24 -3.87 -4.63
N SER A 64 -8.39 -3.77 -5.64
CA SER A 64 -7.85 -4.95 -6.30
C SER A 64 -6.42 -4.72 -6.75
N ASP A 65 -5.59 -5.72 -6.47
CA ASP A 65 -4.22 -5.81 -6.95
C ASP A 65 -4.12 -6.96 -7.93
N LYS A 66 -3.60 -6.69 -9.13
CA LYS A 66 -3.30 -7.72 -10.13
C LYS A 66 -1.84 -7.61 -10.55
N ILE A 67 -1.10 -8.68 -10.33
CA ILE A 67 0.26 -8.84 -10.85
C ILE A 67 0.23 -9.82 -12.01
N THR A 68 0.79 -9.40 -13.14
CA THR A 68 1.05 -10.25 -14.30
C THR A 68 2.55 -10.33 -14.49
N LEU A 69 3.11 -11.52 -14.32
CA LEU A 69 4.49 -11.84 -14.60
C LEU A 69 4.55 -12.58 -15.94
N THR A 70 5.41 -12.15 -16.85
CA THR A 70 5.52 -12.68 -18.22
C THR A 70 6.94 -13.15 -18.48
N TYR A 71 7.09 -14.40 -18.90
CA TYR A 71 8.37 -14.93 -19.38
C TYR A 71 8.68 -14.37 -20.78
N LYS A 72 9.90 -13.91 -20.99
CA LYS A 72 10.33 -13.27 -22.25
C LYS A 72 10.88 -14.27 -23.29
N GLY A 73 11.20 -15.49 -22.86
CA GLY A 73 11.68 -16.54 -23.77
C GLY A 73 10.55 -17.23 -24.54
N THR A 74 10.91 -17.84 -25.66
CA THR A 74 9.95 -18.53 -26.56
C THR A 74 9.57 -19.94 -26.08
N ASP A 75 10.48 -20.62 -25.36
CA ASP A 75 10.22 -21.97 -24.84
C ASP A 75 9.52 -21.92 -23.47
N ILE A 76 8.24 -21.55 -23.49
CA ILE A 76 7.38 -21.46 -22.30
C ILE A 76 7.22 -22.82 -21.60
N LYS A 77 7.19 -23.93 -22.35
CA LYS A 77 6.93 -25.27 -21.82
C LYS A 77 8.10 -25.81 -20.99
N SER A 78 9.31 -25.31 -21.22
CA SER A 78 10.49 -25.64 -20.42
C SER A 78 10.46 -25.04 -19.02
N VAL A 79 9.72 -23.95 -18.80
CA VAL A 79 9.70 -23.22 -17.53
C VAL A 79 8.79 -23.92 -16.52
N LYS A 80 9.38 -24.44 -15.43
CA LYS A 80 8.68 -25.19 -14.39
C LYS A 80 9.05 -24.70 -12.99
N ASN A 81 8.27 -25.15 -12.00
CA ASN A 81 8.52 -24.93 -10.57
C ASN A 81 8.66 -23.44 -10.23
N ILE A 82 7.78 -22.61 -10.79
CA ILE A 82 7.84 -21.17 -10.65
C ILE A 82 7.43 -20.77 -9.23
N LYS A 83 8.30 -20.03 -8.54
CA LYS A 83 7.98 -19.34 -7.27
C LYS A 83 8.20 -17.85 -7.48
N VAL A 84 7.24 -17.05 -7.03
CA VAL A 84 7.24 -15.61 -7.21
C VAL A 84 6.98 -14.91 -5.89
N SER A 85 7.64 -13.79 -5.67
CA SER A 85 7.43 -12.91 -4.52
C SER A 85 7.59 -11.45 -4.94
N PHE A 86 6.67 -10.62 -4.46
CA PHE A 86 6.63 -9.17 -4.67
C PHE A 86 6.53 -8.51 -3.30
N ILE A 87 7.47 -7.63 -2.99
CA ILE A 87 7.46 -6.82 -1.77
C ILE A 87 6.95 -5.43 -2.13
N LEU A 88 5.86 -5.02 -1.49
CA LEU A 88 5.19 -3.74 -1.67
C LEU A 88 5.28 -2.92 -0.37
N SER A 89 5.00 -1.61 -0.41
CA SER A 89 4.99 -0.79 0.82
C SER A 89 3.91 -1.21 1.81
N ASN A 90 2.81 -1.76 1.30
CA ASN A 90 1.63 -2.16 2.06
C ASN A 90 1.59 -3.66 2.38
N GLY A 91 2.61 -4.44 2.01
CA GLY A 91 2.65 -5.88 2.27
C GLY A 91 3.48 -6.67 1.26
N SER A 92 3.12 -7.93 1.06
CA SER A 92 3.78 -8.79 0.08
C SER A 92 2.78 -9.69 -0.63
N MET A 93 3.07 -10.03 -1.88
CA MET A 93 2.30 -10.98 -2.67
C MET A 93 3.21 -12.07 -3.19
N SER A 94 2.86 -13.34 -2.96
CA SER A 94 3.67 -14.47 -3.42
C SER A 94 2.80 -15.56 -4.01
N GLY A 95 3.42 -16.47 -4.76
CA GLY A 95 2.73 -17.58 -5.39
C GLY A 95 3.68 -18.66 -5.87
N LYS A 96 3.14 -19.87 -6.06
CA LYS A 96 3.84 -21.01 -6.65
C LYS A 96 3.00 -21.59 -7.79
N ARG A 97 3.65 -22.01 -8.87
CA ARG A 97 3.04 -22.66 -10.03
C ARG A 97 3.97 -23.72 -10.57
N GLU A 98 3.43 -24.88 -10.93
CA GLU A 98 4.21 -25.94 -11.57
C GLU A 98 4.63 -25.57 -12.99
N LYS A 99 3.78 -24.82 -13.71
CA LYS A 99 3.95 -24.41 -15.11
C LYS A 99 3.38 -23.02 -15.34
N LEU A 100 3.84 -22.37 -16.40
CA LEU A 100 3.23 -21.13 -16.90
C LEU A 100 1.86 -21.39 -17.53
N ASN A 101 1.05 -20.34 -17.60
CA ASN A 101 -0.11 -20.31 -18.47
C ASN A 101 0.31 -20.48 -19.94
N PRO A 102 -0.60 -20.89 -20.84
CA PRO A 102 -0.28 -21.07 -22.26
C PRO A 102 0.29 -19.83 -22.96
N ASP A 103 -0.02 -18.64 -22.43
CA ASP A 103 0.46 -17.34 -22.91
C ASP A 103 1.81 -16.92 -22.28
N GLY A 104 2.46 -17.80 -21.51
CA GLY A 104 3.74 -17.51 -20.87
C GLY A 104 3.66 -16.70 -19.58
N THR A 105 2.47 -16.61 -18.97
CA THR A 105 2.25 -15.77 -17.79
C THR A 105 2.07 -16.54 -16.48
N VAL A 106 2.30 -15.83 -15.36
CA VAL A 106 1.75 -16.10 -14.04
C VAL A 106 0.93 -14.89 -13.61
N VAL A 107 -0.31 -15.13 -13.18
CA VAL A 107 -1.20 -14.08 -12.65
C VAL A 107 -1.45 -14.30 -11.17
N LEU A 108 -1.18 -13.28 -10.37
CA LEU A 108 -1.56 -13.20 -8.97
C LEU A 108 -2.61 -12.11 -8.81
N LYS A 109 -3.61 -12.38 -7.96
CA LYS A 109 -4.66 -11.43 -7.61
C LYS A 109 -4.70 -11.31 -6.09
N GLY A 110 -4.76 -10.08 -5.60
CA GLY A 110 -4.97 -9.75 -4.20
C GLY A 110 -6.16 -8.81 -4.04
N SER A 111 -6.74 -8.83 -2.85
CA SER A 111 -7.62 -7.79 -2.35
C SER A 111 -6.95 -7.16 -1.14
N SER A 112 -7.05 -5.83 -1.05
CA SER A 112 -6.45 -5.01 -0.01
C SER A 112 -7.58 -4.30 0.75
N ASN A 113 -7.40 -4.06 2.06
CA ASN A 113 -8.41 -3.45 2.93
C ASN A 113 -8.27 -1.93 3.05
N GLY A 114 -8.07 -1.20 1.95
CA GLY A 114 -8.02 0.26 1.98
C GLY A 114 -6.62 0.88 1.88
N ASN A 115 -5.56 0.08 1.68
CA ASN A 115 -4.19 0.57 1.72
C ASN A 115 -3.46 0.27 0.42
N LEU A 116 -3.39 1.26 -0.46
CA LEU A 116 -2.64 1.15 -1.71
C LEU A 116 -1.12 1.18 -1.50
N PRO A 117 -0.34 0.58 -2.42
CA PRO A 117 1.10 0.79 -2.44
C PRO A 117 1.43 2.28 -2.67
N GLU A 118 2.39 2.82 -1.93
CA GLU A 118 2.86 4.19 -2.07
C GLU A 118 3.43 4.41 -3.48
N LYS A 119 2.96 5.43 -4.20
CA LYS A 119 3.31 5.69 -5.61
C LYS A 119 4.82 5.68 -5.91
N GLU A 120 5.63 6.18 -4.98
CA GLU A 120 7.08 6.31 -5.15
C GLU A 120 7.86 5.08 -4.65
N TYR A 121 7.16 4.08 -4.10
CA TYR A 121 7.77 2.87 -3.61
C TYR A 121 8.35 2.02 -4.74
N ILE A 122 9.56 1.50 -4.51
CA ILE A 122 10.19 0.56 -5.43
C ILE A 122 9.78 -0.85 -5.04
N VAL A 123 8.89 -1.46 -5.83
CA VAL A 123 8.45 -2.84 -5.62
C VAL A 123 9.59 -3.78 -6.00
N LYS A 124 10.00 -4.67 -5.08
CA LYS A 124 11.02 -5.69 -5.34
C LYS A 124 10.35 -6.98 -5.77
N ALA A 125 10.61 -7.41 -7.01
CA ALA A 125 10.14 -8.67 -7.56
C ALA A 125 11.25 -9.73 -7.50
N THR A 126 10.90 -10.96 -7.12
CA THR A 126 11.79 -12.13 -7.15
C THR A 126 11.08 -13.28 -7.85
N VAL A 127 11.74 -13.91 -8.80
CA VAL A 127 11.24 -15.06 -9.56
C VAL A 127 12.27 -16.19 -9.48
N GLU A 128 11.82 -17.37 -9.10
CA GLU A 128 12.61 -18.60 -9.09
C GLU A 128 11.94 -19.63 -10.01
N TRP A 129 12.69 -20.29 -10.88
CA TRP A 129 12.20 -21.33 -11.81
C TRP A 129 13.37 -22.19 -12.27
N ASN A 130 13.19 -23.50 -12.45
CA ASN A 130 14.26 -24.41 -12.94
C ASN A 130 15.65 -24.16 -12.30
N ASP A 131 15.70 -23.98 -10.97
CA ASP A 131 16.91 -23.67 -10.19
C ASP A 131 17.61 -22.33 -10.54
N LYS A 132 16.97 -21.50 -11.39
CA LYS A 132 17.35 -20.12 -11.66
C LYS A 132 16.61 -19.17 -10.73
N LYS A 133 17.21 -17.99 -10.52
CA LYS A 133 16.63 -16.91 -9.72
C LYS A 133 16.95 -15.57 -10.34
N GLU A 134 15.94 -14.72 -10.44
CA GLU A 134 16.08 -13.32 -10.81
C GLU A 134 15.41 -12.41 -9.80
N THR A 135 15.96 -11.22 -9.65
CA THR A 135 15.41 -10.16 -8.81
C THR A 135 15.52 -8.84 -9.54
N PHE A 136 14.43 -8.09 -9.57
CA PHE A 136 14.37 -6.80 -10.25
C PHE A 136 13.43 -5.84 -9.53
N GLN A 137 13.58 -4.57 -9.87
CA GLN A 137 12.80 -3.48 -9.31
C GLN A 137 11.68 -3.10 -10.27
N MET A 138 10.51 -2.82 -9.71
CA MET A 138 9.38 -2.25 -10.45
C MET A 138 9.08 -0.85 -9.91
N LYS A 139 8.83 0.09 -10.83
CA LYS A 139 8.53 1.49 -10.51
C LYS A 139 7.23 1.89 -11.18
N VAL A 140 6.59 2.93 -10.65
CA VAL A 140 5.40 3.51 -11.29
C VAL A 140 5.76 4.00 -12.70
N ASN A 141 4.87 3.74 -13.66
CA ASN A 141 4.96 4.22 -15.04
C ASN A 141 3.89 5.29 -15.30
#